data_AF-A0A8T3ZDM8-F1
#
_entry.id   AF-A0A8T3ZDM8-F1
#
_cell.length_a   1.000
_cell.length_b   1.000
_cell.length_c   1.000
_cell.angle_alpha   90.00
_cell.angle_beta   90.00
_cell.angle_gamma   90.00
#
_symmetry.space_group_name_H-M   'P 1'
#
loop_
_entity.id
_entity.type
_entity.pdbx_description
1 polymer ?
#
loop_
_entity_poly.entity_id
_entity_poly.type
_entity_poly.pdbx_seq_one_letter_code
_entity_poly.pdbx_strand_id
1 'polypeptide(L)'
;MALALDSEVSRPRLERKRIHQPLLSSLGDEKTEFKKWLKLTAVNSGMYRLTRAGVANLVASSSGVLRNKKDRGLAAATFVDSIVKTGDDRRILNLVEQGIITPRPDWSKRQLRLAAIRKLVSIKPAVSLIKDDFIEFGLEAMLRRYRSSPTAALVDAGYVYSESELRLHSKAGEFKTEKLYAGDFKEDKLYPWQRKMASMHFYENEGNRVAALKWTAWKTGNPLAELTKSDAREGCVYSLFQQPYLEWTHEFLAAQNL
;
A
#
# COMPACT_ATOMS: atom_id res chain seq x y z
N MET A 1 30.48 5.47 55.49
CA MET A 1 29.23 6.15 55.07
C MET A 1 29.33 6.38 53.57
N ALA A 2 28.67 5.51 52.81
CA ALA A 2 28.63 5.55 51.35
C ALA A 2 27.40 6.35 50.90
N LEU A 3 27.59 7.31 49.99
CA LEU A 3 26.51 8.02 49.31
C LEU A 3 26.38 7.43 47.90
N ALA A 4 25.35 6.62 47.70
CA ALA A 4 24.87 6.23 46.38
C ALA A 4 23.79 7.24 45.95
N LEU A 5 24.02 7.92 44.83
CA LEU A 5 23.03 8.72 44.13
C LEU A 5 22.40 7.83 43.06
N ASP A 6 21.23 7.28 43.35
CA ASP A 6 20.34 6.71 42.33
C ASP A 6 19.65 7.86 41.59
N SER A 7 20.08 8.12 40.35
CA SER A 7 19.31 8.90 39.40
C SER A 7 18.37 7.97 38.65
N GLU A 8 17.12 7.87 39.11
CA GLU A 8 16.03 7.24 38.37
C GLU A 8 15.77 8.01 37.06
N VAL A 9 16.27 7.48 35.95
CA VAL A 9 15.89 7.90 34.61
C VAL A 9 14.43 7.49 34.39
N SER A 10 13.53 8.47 34.51
CA SER A 10 12.11 8.35 34.24
C SER A 10 11.90 7.87 32.79
N ARG A 11 11.53 6.60 32.61
CA ARG A 11 11.16 6.05 31.30
C ARG A 11 9.70 6.40 30.98
N PRO A 12 9.37 6.83 29.75
CA PRO A 12 7.99 7.10 29.38
C PRO A 12 7.19 5.79 29.36
N ARG A 13 6.19 5.72 30.24
CA ARG A 13 5.23 4.63 30.34
C ARG A 13 4.35 4.64 29.09
N LEU A 14 4.57 3.69 28.18
CA LEU A 14 3.74 3.47 27.01
C LEU A 14 2.32 3.08 27.45
N GLU A 15 1.43 4.06 27.53
CA GLU A 15 0.00 3.81 27.59
C GLU A 15 -0.43 3.06 26.32
N ARG A 16 -0.81 1.79 26.48
CA ARG A 16 -1.48 1.01 25.45
C ARG A 16 -2.82 1.67 25.16
N LYS A 17 -2.86 2.57 24.17
CA LYS A 17 -4.11 2.96 23.52
C LYS A 17 -4.80 1.68 23.08
N ARG A 18 -5.94 1.37 23.71
CA ARG A 18 -6.86 0.33 23.25
C ARG A 18 -7.24 0.69 21.82
N ILE A 19 -6.65 0.00 20.85
CA ILE A 19 -7.11 0.03 19.47
C ILE A 19 -8.47 -0.65 19.50
N HIS A 20 -9.54 0.16 19.41
CA HIS A 20 -10.86 -0.34 19.11
C HIS A 20 -10.78 -1.13 17.80
N GLN A 21 -10.85 -2.46 17.87
CA GLN A 21 -11.17 -3.29 16.71
C GLN A 21 -12.58 -2.92 16.26
N PRO A 22 -12.80 -2.50 15.01
CA PRO A 22 -14.15 -2.36 14.50
C PRO A 22 -14.75 -3.76 14.37
N LEU A 23 -16.00 -3.86 14.81
CA LEU A 23 -16.87 -5.03 14.66
C LEU A 23 -16.86 -5.49 13.18
N LEU A 24 -16.60 -6.78 12.98
CA LEU A 24 -16.55 -7.49 11.69
C LEU A 24 -17.82 -7.32 10.81
N SER A 25 -18.91 -6.75 11.33
CA SER A 25 -20.13 -6.43 10.60
C SER A 25 -20.03 -5.21 9.67
N SER A 26 -19.04 -4.33 9.87
CA SER A 26 -18.84 -3.10 9.05
C SER A 26 -18.07 -3.33 7.74
N LEU A 27 -17.18 -4.34 7.69
CA LEU A 27 -16.28 -4.56 6.55
C LEU A 27 -17.02 -4.93 5.25
N GLY A 28 -18.16 -5.60 5.35
CA GLY A 28 -18.97 -6.00 4.19
C GLY A 28 -19.54 -4.81 3.43
N ASP A 29 -19.90 -3.75 4.16
CA ASP A 29 -20.43 -2.52 3.58
C ASP A 29 -19.31 -1.68 2.95
N GLU A 30 -18.20 -1.48 3.69
CA GLU A 30 -17.03 -0.74 3.20
C GLU A 30 -16.46 -1.31 1.90
N LYS A 31 -16.40 -2.64 1.77
CA LYS A 31 -15.97 -3.32 0.54
C LYS A 31 -16.92 -3.05 -0.62
N THR A 32 -18.21 -3.06 -0.36
CA THR A 32 -19.24 -2.80 -1.36
C THR A 32 -19.20 -1.35 -1.81
N GLU A 33 -19.09 -0.41 -0.86
CA GLU A 33 -18.90 1.01 -1.12
C GLU A 33 -17.62 1.31 -1.90
N PHE A 34 -16.50 0.67 -1.54
CA PHE A 34 -15.25 0.83 -2.27
C PHE A 34 -15.39 0.39 -3.73
N LYS A 35 -16.05 -0.75 -3.99
CA LYS A 35 -16.28 -1.23 -5.36
C LYS A 35 -17.21 -0.32 -6.14
N LYS A 36 -18.25 0.24 -5.50
CA LYS A 36 -19.12 1.26 -6.10
C LYS A 36 -18.34 2.52 -6.44
N TRP A 37 -17.55 3.04 -5.49
CA TRP A 37 -16.68 4.18 -5.68
C TRP A 37 -15.68 3.96 -6.83
N LEU A 38 -15.08 2.77 -6.93
CA LEU A 38 -14.13 2.46 -8.00
C LEU A 38 -14.80 2.44 -9.38
N LYS A 39 -16.01 1.86 -9.47
CA LYS A 39 -16.82 1.87 -10.69
C LYS A 39 -17.17 3.30 -11.12
N LEU A 40 -17.66 4.11 -10.19
CA LEU A 40 -18.02 5.52 -10.43
C LEU A 40 -16.80 6.34 -10.86
N THR A 41 -15.69 6.23 -10.13
CA THR A 41 -14.44 6.93 -10.44
C THR A 41 -13.96 6.60 -11.86
N ALA A 42 -14.06 5.32 -12.26
CA ALA A 42 -13.72 4.91 -13.62
C ALA A 42 -14.64 5.54 -14.67
N VAL A 43 -15.96 5.48 -14.48
CA VAL A 43 -16.93 6.02 -15.44
C VAL A 43 -16.84 7.55 -15.53
N ASN A 44 -16.77 8.26 -14.40
CA ASN A 44 -16.65 9.72 -14.34
C ASN A 44 -15.36 10.22 -15.01
N SER A 45 -14.31 9.38 -15.07
CA SER A 45 -13.08 9.68 -15.80
C SER A 45 -13.13 9.29 -17.29
N GLY A 46 -14.32 8.94 -17.82
CA GLY A 46 -14.53 8.48 -19.19
C GLY A 46 -14.04 7.06 -19.47
N MET A 47 -13.72 6.27 -18.44
CA MET A 47 -13.09 4.95 -18.58
C MET A 47 -14.13 3.84 -18.46
N TYR A 48 -14.94 3.69 -19.51
CA TYR A 48 -15.98 2.68 -19.58
C TYR A 48 -16.16 2.19 -21.02
N ARG A 49 -16.90 1.08 -21.18
CA ARG A 49 -17.26 0.53 -22.49
C ARG A 49 -18.75 0.21 -22.53
N LEU A 50 -19.42 0.59 -23.61
CA LEU A 50 -20.78 0.11 -23.92
C LEU A 50 -20.75 -1.40 -24.21
N THR A 51 -21.66 -2.13 -23.59
CA THR A 51 -21.83 -3.56 -23.88
C THR A 51 -22.70 -3.75 -25.11
N ARG A 52 -22.57 -4.91 -25.79
CA ARG A 52 -23.44 -5.24 -26.93
C ARG A 52 -24.92 -5.29 -26.52
N ALA A 53 -25.20 -5.85 -25.33
CA ALA A 53 -26.54 -5.89 -24.76
C ALA A 53 -27.05 -4.48 -24.40
N GLY A 54 -26.20 -3.63 -23.83
CA GLY A 54 -26.51 -2.24 -23.51
C GLY A 54 -26.90 -1.43 -24.74
N VAL A 55 -26.14 -1.55 -25.83
CA VAL A 55 -26.49 -0.92 -27.12
C VAL A 55 -27.84 -1.45 -27.63
N ALA A 56 -28.08 -2.76 -27.58
CA ALA A 56 -29.34 -3.33 -28.03
C ALA A 56 -30.53 -2.83 -27.19
N ASN A 57 -30.40 -2.77 -25.87
CA ASN A 57 -31.45 -2.31 -24.96
C ASN A 57 -31.79 -0.83 -25.19
N LEU A 58 -30.78 0.04 -25.27
CA LEU A 58 -30.99 1.47 -25.51
C LEU A 58 -31.62 1.75 -26.88
N VAL A 59 -31.26 0.95 -27.89
CA VAL A 59 -31.81 1.06 -29.25
C VAL A 59 -33.23 0.51 -29.32
N ALA A 60 -33.56 -0.56 -28.60
CA ALA A 60 -34.92 -1.10 -28.56
C ALA A 60 -35.92 -0.11 -27.91
N SER A 61 -35.45 0.68 -26.93
CA SER A 61 -36.25 1.72 -26.27
C SER A 61 -36.40 3.00 -27.10
N SER A 62 -35.59 3.19 -28.15
CA SER A 62 -35.72 4.32 -29.08
C SER A 62 -36.44 3.85 -30.33
N SER A 63 -37.70 4.29 -30.48
CA SER A 63 -38.63 3.93 -31.55
C SER A 63 -38.00 4.05 -32.96
N GLY A 64 -37.48 2.95 -33.50
CA GLY A 64 -37.57 2.56 -34.91
C GLY A 64 -36.80 3.32 -36.01
N VAL A 65 -36.01 4.37 -35.75
CA VAL A 65 -35.49 5.22 -36.87
C VAL A 65 -34.09 4.86 -37.37
N LEU A 66 -33.23 4.21 -36.58
CA LEU A 66 -31.83 3.98 -36.99
C LEU A 66 -31.67 2.67 -37.77
N ARG A 67 -31.45 2.80 -39.09
CA ARG A 67 -31.37 1.67 -40.04
C ARG A 67 -30.05 0.90 -39.99
N ASN A 68 -28.92 1.55 -39.68
CA ASN A 68 -27.61 0.90 -39.65
C ASN A 68 -27.06 0.73 -38.21
N LYS A 69 -26.16 -0.25 -38.03
CA LYS A 69 -25.55 -0.60 -36.74
C LYS A 69 -24.64 0.49 -36.17
N LYS A 70 -24.02 1.30 -37.04
CA LYS A 70 -23.08 2.37 -36.65
C LYS A 70 -23.81 3.52 -35.97
N ASP A 71 -24.93 3.95 -36.54
CA ASP A 71 -25.76 5.03 -36.01
C ASP A 71 -26.41 4.64 -34.68
N ARG A 72 -26.84 3.39 -34.57
CA ARG A 72 -27.32 2.79 -33.31
C ARG A 72 -26.27 2.85 -32.19
N GLY A 73 -25.02 2.50 -32.51
CA GLY A 73 -23.91 2.58 -31.57
C GLY A 73 -23.59 4.02 -31.17
N LEU A 74 -23.61 4.95 -32.12
CA LEU A 74 -23.36 6.37 -31.87
C LEU A 74 -24.45 7.01 -31.02
N ALA A 75 -25.73 6.70 -31.28
CA ALA A 75 -26.85 7.18 -30.48
C ALA A 75 -26.79 6.67 -29.03
N ALA A 76 -26.50 5.37 -28.85
CA ALA A 76 -26.31 4.79 -27.51
C ALA A 76 -25.13 5.44 -26.76
N ALA A 77 -24.01 5.72 -27.45
CA ALA A 77 -22.88 6.42 -26.87
C ALA A 77 -23.23 7.85 -26.47
N THR A 78 -23.91 8.59 -27.34
CA THR A 78 -24.33 9.97 -27.06
C THR A 78 -25.28 10.03 -25.85
N PHE A 79 -26.22 9.09 -25.76
CA PHE A 79 -27.12 8.97 -24.61
C PHE A 79 -26.35 8.71 -23.31
N VAL A 80 -25.46 7.72 -23.29
CA VAL A 80 -24.67 7.39 -22.09
C VAL A 80 -23.75 8.56 -21.71
N ASP A 81 -23.09 9.19 -22.68
CA ASP A 81 -22.25 10.36 -22.44
C ASP A 81 -23.06 11.53 -21.84
N SER A 82 -24.30 11.72 -22.26
CA SER A 82 -25.16 12.75 -21.66
C SER A 82 -25.43 12.49 -20.18
N ILE A 83 -25.60 11.22 -19.78
CA ILE A 83 -25.79 10.82 -18.37
C ILE A 83 -24.49 10.98 -17.58
N VAL A 84 -23.36 10.50 -18.14
CA VAL A 84 -22.06 10.61 -17.46
C VAL A 84 -21.69 12.07 -17.25
N LYS A 85 -21.98 12.95 -18.22
CA LYS A 85 -21.75 14.40 -18.11
C LYS A 85 -22.59 15.09 -17.03
N THR A 86 -23.73 14.53 -16.61
CA THR A 86 -24.49 15.12 -15.49
C THR A 86 -23.81 14.88 -14.15
N GLY A 87 -22.87 13.92 -14.06
CA GLY A 87 -22.22 13.54 -12.80
C GLY A 87 -23.19 12.92 -11.78
N ASP A 88 -24.35 12.44 -12.22
CA ASP A 88 -25.34 11.81 -11.33
C ASP A 88 -24.93 10.36 -11.06
N ASP A 89 -24.24 10.15 -9.94
CA ASP A 89 -23.74 8.84 -9.52
C ASP A 89 -24.83 7.76 -9.48
N ARG A 90 -26.07 8.11 -9.11
CA ARG A 90 -27.18 7.14 -9.05
C ARG A 90 -27.54 6.65 -10.45
N ARG A 91 -27.65 7.57 -11.41
CA ARG A 91 -27.93 7.22 -12.81
C ARG A 91 -26.79 6.42 -13.43
N ILE A 92 -25.55 6.80 -13.13
CA ILE A 92 -24.36 6.08 -13.61
C ILE A 92 -24.30 4.65 -13.05
N LEU A 93 -24.53 4.47 -11.74
CA LEU A 93 -24.57 3.13 -11.14
C LEU A 93 -25.68 2.29 -11.76
N ASN A 94 -26.84 2.86 -12.03
CA ASN A 94 -27.93 2.13 -12.70
C ASN A 94 -27.50 1.64 -14.10
N LEU A 95 -26.78 2.45 -14.89
CA LEU A 95 -26.23 2.00 -16.18
C LEU A 95 -25.24 0.83 -16.02
N VAL A 96 -24.44 0.83 -14.95
CA VAL A 96 -23.51 -0.25 -14.64
C VAL A 96 -24.25 -1.52 -14.20
N GLU A 97 -25.24 -1.38 -13.32
CA GLU A 97 -26.02 -2.49 -12.75
C GLU A 97 -26.90 -3.18 -13.80
N GLN A 98 -27.46 -2.40 -14.74
CA GLN A 98 -28.19 -2.93 -15.90
C GLN A 98 -27.26 -3.55 -16.96
N GLY A 99 -25.94 -3.50 -16.75
CA GLY A 99 -24.95 -4.02 -17.69
C GLY A 99 -24.90 -3.23 -19.01
N ILE A 100 -25.41 -2.00 -19.04
CA ILE A 100 -25.36 -1.13 -20.23
C ILE A 100 -23.92 -0.71 -20.50
N ILE A 101 -23.20 -0.33 -19.45
CA ILE A 101 -21.78 -0.02 -19.49
C ILE A 101 -20.98 -0.94 -18.57
N THR A 102 -19.74 -1.21 -18.96
CA THR A 102 -18.75 -1.87 -18.12
C THR A 102 -17.65 -0.88 -17.78
N PRO A 103 -17.48 -0.48 -16.50
CA PRO A 103 -16.35 0.32 -16.07
C PRO A 103 -15.04 -0.39 -16.39
N ARG A 104 -14.05 0.35 -16.90
CA ARG A 104 -12.72 -0.17 -17.23
C ARG A 104 -11.66 0.78 -16.67
N PRO A 105 -11.36 0.71 -15.36
CA PRO A 105 -10.31 1.54 -14.77
C PRO A 105 -9.01 1.41 -15.56
N ASP A 106 -8.48 2.53 -16.05
CA ASP A 106 -7.19 2.55 -16.72
C ASP A 106 -6.06 2.66 -15.69
N TRP A 107 -5.52 1.51 -15.31
CA TRP A 107 -4.40 1.44 -14.37
C TRP A 107 -3.08 1.97 -14.93
N SER A 108 -3.00 2.41 -16.19
CA SER A 108 -1.85 3.17 -16.68
C SER A 108 -1.78 4.56 -16.02
N LYS A 109 -2.93 5.15 -15.69
CA LYS A 109 -3.04 6.47 -15.05
C LYS A 109 -2.58 6.40 -13.60
N ARG A 110 -1.44 7.04 -13.31
CA ARG A 110 -0.86 7.06 -11.96
C ARG A 110 -1.82 7.63 -10.92
N GLN A 111 -2.47 8.75 -11.21
CA GLN A 111 -3.40 9.41 -10.27
C GLN A 111 -4.52 8.48 -9.80
N LEU A 112 -5.09 7.67 -10.71
CA LEU A 112 -6.14 6.70 -10.37
C LEU A 112 -5.62 5.62 -9.42
N ARG A 113 -4.42 5.08 -9.70
CA ARG A 113 -3.80 4.09 -8.82
C ARG A 113 -3.57 4.65 -7.42
N LEU A 114 -3.01 5.86 -7.34
CA LEU A 114 -2.76 6.53 -6.06
C LEU A 114 -4.06 6.79 -5.29
N ALA A 115 -5.12 7.25 -5.96
CA ALA A 115 -6.42 7.45 -5.33
C ALA A 115 -7.00 6.14 -4.78
N ALA A 116 -6.91 5.05 -5.55
CA ALA A 116 -7.38 3.73 -5.12
C ALA A 116 -6.59 3.20 -3.91
N ILE A 117 -5.27 3.35 -3.91
CA ILE A 117 -4.40 2.94 -2.79
C ILE A 117 -4.71 3.77 -1.54
N ARG A 118 -4.83 5.10 -1.66
CA ARG A 118 -5.18 5.98 -0.54
C ARG A 118 -6.55 5.62 0.06
N LYS A 119 -7.54 5.36 -0.79
CA LYS A 119 -8.88 4.94 -0.35
C LYS A 119 -8.84 3.58 0.34
N LEU A 120 -8.01 2.65 -0.13
CA LEU A 120 -7.82 1.36 0.54
C LEU A 120 -7.15 1.55 1.91
N VAL A 121 -6.13 2.41 2.00
CA VAL A 121 -5.43 2.71 3.25
C VAL A 121 -6.34 3.41 4.28
N SER A 122 -7.33 4.19 3.83
CA SER A 122 -8.32 4.78 4.74
C SER A 122 -9.27 3.76 5.37
N ILE A 123 -9.41 2.58 4.76
CA ILE A 123 -10.22 1.47 5.26
C ILE A 123 -9.37 0.55 6.14
N LYS A 124 -8.18 0.18 5.67
CA LYS A 124 -7.27 -0.72 6.37
C LYS A 124 -5.85 -0.16 6.42
N PRO A 125 -5.21 -0.10 7.62
CA PRO A 125 -3.87 0.48 7.77
C PRO A 125 -2.82 -0.13 6.83
N ALA A 126 -1.94 0.70 6.27
CA ALA A 126 -0.92 0.27 5.31
C ALA A 126 0.01 -0.85 5.81
N VAL A 127 0.26 -0.89 7.13
CA VAL A 127 1.09 -1.92 7.77
C VAL A 127 0.47 -3.32 7.69
N SER A 128 -0.86 -3.43 7.69
CA SER A 128 -1.59 -4.70 7.71
C SER A 128 -2.14 -5.11 6.34
N LEU A 129 -2.04 -4.24 5.34
CA LEU A 129 -2.43 -4.55 3.96
C LEU A 129 -1.56 -5.67 3.39
N ILE A 130 -2.20 -6.70 2.83
CA ILE A 130 -1.59 -7.82 2.11
C ILE A 130 -2.18 -7.92 0.70
N LYS A 131 -1.67 -8.83 -0.13
CA LYS A 131 -2.14 -9.01 -1.51
C LYS A 131 -3.63 -9.30 -1.59
N ASP A 132 -4.14 -10.12 -0.68
CA ASP A 132 -5.56 -10.52 -0.69
C ASP A 132 -6.49 -9.34 -0.46
N ASP A 133 -6.10 -8.35 0.34
CA ASP A 133 -6.88 -7.12 0.50
C ASP A 133 -7.08 -6.42 -0.85
N PHE A 134 -6.01 -6.26 -1.64
CA PHE A 134 -6.16 -5.65 -2.97
C PHE A 134 -7.08 -6.46 -3.89
N ILE A 135 -7.01 -7.79 -3.84
CA ILE A 135 -7.88 -8.67 -4.64
C ILE A 135 -9.33 -8.50 -4.20
N GLU A 136 -9.57 -8.55 -2.90
CA GLU A 136 -10.90 -8.41 -2.31
C GLU A 136 -11.58 -7.09 -2.68
N PHE A 137 -10.81 -6.01 -2.71
CA PHE A 137 -11.26 -4.67 -3.09
C PHE A 137 -11.25 -4.43 -4.63
N GLY A 138 -10.97 -5.45 -5.45
CA GLY A 138 -11.05 -5.38 -6.91
C GLY A 138 -9.85 -4.68 -7.59
N LEU A 139 -8.73 -4.58 -6.90
CA LEU A 139 -7.49 -3.95 -7.35
C LEU A 139 -6.44 -4.95 -7.87
N GLU A 140 -6.81 -6.22 -8.10
CA GLU A 140 -5.88 -7.23 -8.61
C GLU A 140 -5.23 -6.80 -9.95
N ALA A 141 -6.03 -6.32 -10.90
CA ALA A 141 -5.53 -5.85 -12.19
C ALA A 141 -4.59 -4.64 -12.04
N MET A 142 -4.86 -3.77 -11.06
CA MET A 142 -3.97 -2.65 -10.73
C MET A 142 -2.64 -3.16 -10.18
N LEU A 143 -2.66 -4.16 -9.29
CA LEU A 143 -1.44 -4.73 -8.69
C LEU A 143 -0.49 -5.31 -9.73
N ARG A 144 -0.96 -5.80 -10.88
CA ARG A 144 -0.09 -6.27 -11.96
C ARG A 144 0.87 -5.18 -12.45
N ARG A 145 0.49 -3.90 -12.38
CA ARG A 145 1.39 -2.75 -12.69
C ARG A 145 2.54 -2.63 -11.71
N TYR A 146 2.36 -3.15 -10.51
CA TYR A 146 3.36 -3.20 -9.44
C TYR A 146 3.99 -4.60 -9.32
N ARG A 147 4.02 -5.38 -10.41
CA ARG A 147 4.50 -6.78 -10.41
C ARG A 147 3.84 -7.64 -9.33
N SER A 148 2.56 -7.39 -9.07
CA SER A 148 1.78 -8.05 -8.01
C SER A 148 2.28 -7.80 -6.59
N SER A 149 3.08 -6.75 -6.36
CA SER A 149 3.62 -6.38 -5.06
C SER A 149 2.79 -5.28 -4.37
N PRO A 150 2.09 -5.59 -3.26
CA PRO A 150 1.45 -4.58 -2.42
C PRO A 150 2.44 -3.55 -1.88
N THR A 151 3.68 -3.96 -1.59
CA THR A 151 4.73 -3.06 -1.10
C THR A 151 5.05 -2.00 -2.13
N ALA A 152 5.26 -2.39 -3.39
CA ALA A 152 5.59 -1.44 -4.45
C ALA A 152 4.44 -0.44 -4.70
N ALA A 153 3.18 -0.88 -4.57
CA ALA A 153 2.04 0.01 -4.63
C ALA A 153 2.05 1.05 -3.50
N LEU A 154 2.31 0.63 -2.26
CA LEU A 154 2.38 1.51 -1.10
C LEU A 154 3.58 2.46 -1.14
N VAL A 155 4.72 2.02 -1.71
CA VAL A 155 5.88 2.87 -1.98
C VAL A 155 5.52 3.99 -2.98
N ASP A 156 4.88 3.67 -4.11
CA ASP A 156 4.45 4.69 -5.09
C ASP A 156 3.44 5.68 -4.49
N ALA A 157 2.61 5.23 -3.54
CA ALA A 157 1.68 6.06 -2.81
C ALA A 157 2.29 6.85 -1.64
N GLY A 158 3.57 6.64 -1.34
CA GLY A 158 4.31 7.36 -0.30
C GLY A 158 4.08 6.88 1.13
N TYR A 159 3.45 5.71 1.33
CA TYR A 159 3.22 5.13 2.65
C TYR A 159 4.39 4.29 3.16
N VAL A 160 5.26 3.85 2.26
CA VAL A 160 6.42 2.99 2.55
C VAL A 160 7.68 3.62 1.97
N TYR A 161 8.79 3.56 2.70
CA TYR A 161 10.10 4.00 2.21
C TYR A 161 10.54 3.20 0.98
N SER A 162 10.96 3.91 -0.06
CA SER A 162 11.56 3.34 -1.27
C SER A 162 13.00 2.88 -1.03
N GLU A 163 13.50 1.96 -1.85
CA GLU A 163 14.91 1.53 -1.77
C GLU A 163 15.89 2.70 -1.90
N SER A 164 15.58 3.69 -2.73
CA SER A 164 16.40 4.91 -2.86
C SER A 164 16.49 5.70 -1.56
N GLU A 165 15.38 5.83 -0.83
CA GLU A 165 15.38 6.50 0.48
C GLU A 165 16.13 5.65 1.51
N LEU A 166 15.96 4.33 1.49
CA LEU A 166 16.65 3.42 2.40
C LEU A 166 18.16 3.39 2.18
N ARG A 167 18.64 3.58 0.95
CA ARG A 167 20.07 3.77 0.67
C ARG A 167 20.66 5.03 1.30
N LEU A 168 19.85 6.07 1.52
CA LEU A 168 20.29 7.25 2.27
C LEU A 168 20.43 6.89 3.74
N HIS A 169 19.46 6.17 4.31
CA HIS A 169 19.53 5.66 5.68
C HIS A 169 20.66 4.66 5.90
N SER A 170 21.02 3.83 4.90
CA SER A 170 22.15 2.91 5.02
C SER A 170 23.49 3.66 5.08
N LYS A 171 23.60 4.79 4.37
CA LYS A 171 24.80 5.64 4.34
C LYS A 171 24.84 6.67 5.47
N ALA A 172 23.71 6.98 6.11
CA ALA A 172 23.64 7.87 7.26
C ALA A 172 24.27 7.21 8.50
N GLY A 173 25.11 7.97 9.22
CA GLY A 173 25.87 7.51 10.39
C GLY A 173 27.04 6.58 10.05
N GLU A 174 28.23 6.90 10.53
CA GLU A 174 29.37 5.98 10.51
C GLU A 174 29.06 4.75 11.40
N PHE A 175 29.34 3.54 10.90
CA PHE A 175 29.14 2.29 11.66
C PHE A 175 29.98 2.25 12.95
N LYS A 176 31.03 3.08 13.04
CA LYS A 176 32.11 3.00 14.02
C LYS A 176 31.90 3.82 15.29
N THR A 177 30.92 4.72 15.37
CA THR A 177 30.78 5.62 16.54
C THR A 177 29.36 5.58 17.11
N GLU A 178 29.11 4.57 17.94
CA GLU A 178 28.24 4.43 19.13
C GLU A 178 26.95 5.25 19.39
N LYS A 179 26.51 6.22 18.58
CA LYS A 179 25.18 6.84 18.74
C LYS A 179 24.58 7.16 17.39
N LEU A 180 23.63 6.35 16.94
CA LEU A 180 22.66 6.75 15.93
C LEU A 180 21.84 7.90 16.52
N TYR A 181 21.88 9.07 15.90
CA TYR A 181 21.20 10.24 16.43
C TYR A 181 19.71 10.17 16.10
N ALA A 182 18.87 10.80 16.93
CA ALA A 182 17.42 10.86 16.75
C ALA A 182 16.95 11.44 15.39
N GLY A 183 17.86 12.03 14.60
CA GLY A 183 17.60 12.57 13.26
C GLY A 183 17.85 11.61 12.09
N ASP A 184 18.49 10.45 12.31
CA ASP A 184 18.93 9.54 11.23
C ASP A 184 17.78 8.69 10.66
N PHE A 185 16.74 8.49 11.47
CA PHE A 185 15.53 7.75 11.12
C PHE A 185 14.28 8.54 11.52
N LYS A 186 13.23 8.41 10.72
CA LYS A 186 11.91 9.01 10.98
C LYS A 186 10.82 7.95 10.88
N GLU A 187 9.69 8.21 11.53
CA GLU A 187 8.50 7.34 11.52
C GLU A 187 7.33 7.96 10.72
N ASP A 188 7.63 8.84 9.77
CA ASP A 188 6.66 9.45 8.86
C ASP A 188 6.15 8.48 7.78
N LYS A 189 6.93 7.43 7.47
CA LYS A 189 6.57 6.33 6.57
C LYS A 189 6.91 4.99 7.20
N LEU A 190 6.31 3.93 6.67
CA LEU A 190 6.63 2.57 7.06
C LEU A 190 7.94 2.13 6.41
N TYR A 191 8.83 1.53 7.18
CA TYR A 191 9.93 0.78 6.60
C TYR A 191 9.41 -0.56 6.05
N PRO A 192 9.94 -1.06 4.91
CA PRO A 192 9.45 -2.29 4.29
C PRO A 192 9.42 -3.51 5.24
N TRP A 193 10.38 -3.61 6.18
CA TRP A 193 10.48 -4.69 7.17
C TRP A 193 9.43 -4.63 8.28
N GLN A 194 8.83 -3.47 8.56
CA GLN A 194 7.76 -3.35 9.56
C GLN A 194 6.44 -3.99 9.10
N ARG A 195 6.35 -4.41 7.83
CA ARG A 195 5.15 -5.04 7.28
C ARG A 195 5.15 -6.54 7.58
N LYS A 196 3.96 -7.09 7.83
CA LYS A 196 3.75 -8.51 8.18
C LYS A 196 4.37 -9.52 7.18
N MET A 197 4.63 -9.10 5.94
CA MET A 197 5.30 -9.87 4.91
C MET A 197 6.25 -8.99 4.09
N ALA A 198 7.33 -8.51 4.69
CA ALA A 198 8.44 -8.01 3.89
C ALA A 198 8.90 -9.14 2.93
N SER A 199 8.97 -8.84 1.63
CA SER A 199 9.38 -9.82 0.64
C SER A 199 10.77 -10.33 0.98
N MET A 200 11.00 -11.65 0.98
CA MET A 200 12.33 -12.21 1.26
C MET A 200 13.40 -11.64 0.31
N HIS A 201 13.03 -11.37 -0.94
CA HIS A 201 13.90 -10.73 -1.94
C HIS A 201 14.36 -9.31 -1.56
N PHE A 202 13.63 -8.62 -0.67
CA PHE A 202 14.01 -7.29 -0.21
C PHE A 202 15.38 -7.31 0.50
N TYR A 203 15.68 -8.38 1.23
CA TYR A 203 16.92 -8.55 1.96
C TYR A 203 18.07 -9.10 1.09
N GLU A 204 17.88 -9.37 -0.20
CA GLU A 204 18.99 -9.73 -1.10
C GLU A 204 19.93 -8.53 -1.31
N ASN A 205 19.41 -7.30 -1.20
CA ASN A 205 20.22 -6.09 -1.27
C ASN A 205 20.92 -5.78 0.06
N GLU A 206 22.25 -5.70 0.04
CA GLU A 206 23.07 -5.40 1.21
C GLU A 206 22.70 -4.07 1.88
N GLY A 207 22.49 -3.00 1.11
CA GLY A 207 22.11 -1.69 1.63
C GLY A 207 20.77 -1.74 2.39
N ASN A 208 19.82 -2.54 1.92
CA ASN A 208 18.55 -2.76 2.61
C ASN A 208 18.74 -3.50 3.94
N ARG A 209 19.62 -4.52 3.98
CA ARG A 209 19.96 -5.24 5.22
C ARG A 209 20.59 -4.30 6.24
N VAL A 210 21.58 -3.51 5.81
CA VAL A 210 22.27 -2.51 6.64
C VAL A 210 21.29 -1.48 7.19
N ALA A 211 20.40 -0.93 6.35
CA ALA A 211 19.39 0.02 6.78
C ALA A 211 18.45 -0.58 7.83
N ALA A 212 18.04 -1.85 7.65
CA ALA A 212 17.16 -2.56 8.57
C ALA A 212 17.80 -2.76 9.96
N LEU A 213 19.09 -3.07 9.99
CA LEU A 213 19.85 -3.27 11.23
C LEU A 213 20.11 -1.95 11.95
N LYS A 214 20.56 -0.92 11.23
CA LYS A 214 20.72 0.43 11.77
C LYS A 214 19.40 0.95 12.34
N TRP A 215 18.29 0.73 11.64
CA TRP A 215 16.97 1.10 12.15
C TRP A 215 16.60 0.33 13.42
N THR A 216 16.95 -0.96 13.50
CA THR A 216 16.70 -1.78 14.71
C THR A 216 17.50 -1.27 15.90
N ALA A 217 18.80 -1.02 15.73
CA ALA A 217 19.65 -0.40 16.75
C ALA A 217 19.11 0.95 17.22
N TRP A 218 18.69 1.80 16.29
CA TRP A 218 18.03 3.06 16.60
C TRP A 218 16.71 2.86 17.38
N LYS A 219 15.89 1.88 16.97
CA LYS A 219 14.56 1.65 17.55
C LYS A 219 14.64 1.08 18.97
N THR A 220 15.57 0.17 19.22
CA THR A 220 15.75 -0.47 20.53
C THR A 220 16.70 0.32 21.45
N GLY A 221 17.49 1.23 20.89
CA GLY A 221 18.51 1.98 21.60
C GLY A 221 19.78 1.18 21.88
N ASN A 222 19.87 -0.05 21.35
CA ASN A 222 21.01 -0.94 21.56
C ASN A 222 22.07 -0.72 20.47
N PRO A 223 23.37 -0.76 20.83
CA PRO A 223 24.45 -0.76 19.84
C PRO A 223 24.29 -1.91 18.85
N LEU A 224 24.75 -1.70 17.61
CA LEU A 224 24.70 -2.71 16.55
C LEU A 224 25.38 -4.03 16.95
N ALA A 225 26.48 -3.94 17.70
CA ALA A 225 27.23 -5.10 18.19
C ALA A 225 26.47 -5.93 19.25
N GLU A 226 25.47 -5.33 19.90
CA GLU A 226 24.72 -5.93 21.00
C GLU A 226 23.31 -6.36 20.59
N LEU A 227 22.94 -6.22 19.30
CA LEU A 227 21.62 -6.59 18.82
C LEU A 227 21.35 -8.09 19.03
N THR A 228 20.28 -8.38 19.75
CA THR A 228 19.82 -9.74 20.02
C THR A 228 18.72 -10.18 19.07
N LYS A 229 18.37 -11.48 19.12
CA LYS A 229 17.18 -12.01 18.45
C LYS A 229 15.87 -11.36 18.95
N SER A 230 15.85 -10.86 20.19
CA SER A 230 14.69 -10.15 20.73
C SER A 230 14.55 -8.78 20.08
N ASP A 231 15.65 -8.05 19.95
CA ASP A 231 15.70 -6.76 19.24
C ASP A 231 15.26 -6.91 17.79
N ALA A 232 15.68 -7.98 17.13
CA ALA A 232 15.26 -8.29 15.77
C ALA A 232 13.75 -8.52 15.63
N ARG A 233 13.10 -9.08 16.65
CA ARG A 233 11.63 -9.26 16.68
C ARG A 233 10.93 -7.95 16.93
N GLU A 234 11.40 -7.17 17.91
CA GLU A 234 10.88 -5.84 18.20
C GLU A 234 11.02 -4.91 16.99
N GLY A 235 12.13 -5.04 16.27
CA GLY A 235 12.39 -4.32 15.04
C GLY A 235 11.71 -4.88 13.78
N CYS A 236 10.93 -5.96 13.87
CA CYS A 236 10.30 -6.61 12.72
C CYS A 236 11.30 -7.05 11.61
N VAL A 237 12.59 -7.13 11.92
CA VAL A 237 13.64 -7.61 11.02
C VAL A 237 13.97 -9.08 11.25
N TYR A 238 13.21 -9.80 12.10
CA TYR A 238 13.46 -11.20 12.44
C TYR A 238 13.56 -12.13 11.21
N SER A 239 12.84 -11.84 10.13
CA SER A 239 12.93 -12.60 8.87
C SER A 239 14.30 -12.52 8.19
N LEU A 240 15.09 -11.48 8.47
CA LEU A 240 16.50 -11.37 8.09
C LEU A 240 17.34 -12.49 8.75
N PHE A 241 17.01 -12.84 10.00
CA PHE A 241 17.73 -13.83 10.82
C PHE A 241 17.33 -15.29 10.54
N GLN A 242 16.37 -15.52 9.64
CA GLN A 242 15.92 -16.86 9.25
C GLN A 242 16.51 -17.35 7.92
N GLN A 243 17.39 -16.56 7.29
CA GLN A 243 17.94 -16.88 5.97
C GLN A 243 19.19 -17.76 6.09
N PRO A 244 19.20 -18.99 5.52
CA PRO A 244 20.34 -19.91 5.61
C PRO A 244 21.56 -19.50 4.78
N TYR A 245 21.39 -18.58 3.81
CA TYR A 245 22.46 -18.08 2.93
C TYR A 245 23.11 -16.77 3.41
N LEU A 246 22.59 -16.19 4.49
CA LEU A 246 23.26 -15.10 5.20
C LEU A 246 24.19 -15.77 6.20
N GLU A 247 25.41 -16.10 5.77
CA GLU A 247 26.52 -16.51 6.64
C GLU A 247 26.87 -15.37 7.60
N TRP A 248 26.03 -15.21 8.62
CA TRP A 248 26.00 -14.05 9.49
C TRP A 248 26.95 -14.17 10.69
N THR A 249 28.20 -14.51 10.39
CA THR A 249 29.33 -14.35 11.31
C THR A 249 30.55 -13.72 10.64
N HIS A 250 30.82 -13.98 9.35
CA HIS A 250 32.05 -13.48 8.72
C HIS A 250 31.93 -12.08 8.10
N GLU A 251 30.83 -11.75 7.41
CA GLU A 251 30.66 -10.42 6.78
C GLU A 251 30.33 -9.33 7.80
N PHE A 252 29.60 -9.67 8.88
CA PHE A 252 29.29 -8.73 9.97
C PHE A 252 30.54 -8.37 10.80
N LEU A 253 31.47 -9.32 10.99
CA LEU A 253 32.79 -9.06 11.58
C LEU A 253 33.75 -8.35 10.61
N ALA A 254 33.64 -8.59 9.30
CA ALA A 254 34.42 -7.86 8.30
C ALA A 254 34.00 -6.38 8.19
N ALA A 255 32.71 -6.08 8.36
CA ALA A 255 32.18 -4.72 8.39
C ALA A 255 32.59 -3.89 9.63
N GLN A 256 33.18 -4.52 10.66
CA GLN A 256 33.82 -3.80 11.78
C GLN A 256 35.20 -3.21 11.41
N ASN A 257 35.78 -3.59 10.27
CA ASN A 257 37.13 -3.21 9.84
C ASN A 257 37.21 -2.32 8.58
N LEU A 258 36.11 -1.71 8.13
CA LEU A 258 36.08 -0.63 7.12
C LEU A 258 35.52 0.64 7.74
#